data_AF-A0A7J3CVL8-F1
#
_entry.id   AF-A0A7J3CVL8-F1
#
_cell.length_a   1.000
_cell.length_b   1.000
_cell.length_c   1.000
_cell.angle_alpha   90.00
_cell.angle_beta   90.00
_cell.angle_gamma   90.00
#
_symmetry.space_group_name_H-M   'P 1'
#
loop_
_entity.id
_entity.type
_entity.pdbx_description
1 polymer ?
#
loop_
_entity_poly.entity_id
_entity_poly.type
_entity_poly.pdbx_seq_one_letter_code
_entity_poly.pdbx_strand_id
1 'polypeptide(L)'
;MQRRPTWIFKMAKEEKEEIVKKTEETEEIEEKEKGAEAAEISEEMKKAYIDYAMSVIVSRALPAAEDGLKPVQRRILYTMNELGLKSSGQTRKCARIVGDTLGKYHPHGDMAVYDALVRMAQDFS
;
A
#
# COMPACT_ATOMS: atom_id res chain seq x y z
N MET A 1 -42.96 37.09 50.06
CA MET A 1 -41.59 37.08 49.53
C MET A 1 -41.11 35.63 49.42
N GLN A 2 -41.52 34.89 48.38
CA GLN A 2 -41.11 33.48 48.20
C GLN A 2 -39.68 33.45 47.63
N ARG A 3 -38.72 33.00 48.44
CA ARG A 3 -37.34 32.77 47.98
C ARG A 3 -37.39 31.67 46.92
N ARG A 4 -36.99 32.00 45.68
CA ARG A 4 -36.89 31.02 44.59
C ARG A 4 -35.95 29.89 45.05
N PRO A 5 -36.33 28.61 44.89
CA PRO A 5 -35.53 27.49 45.35
C PRO A 5 -34.18 27.48 44.62
N THR A 6 -33.10 27.55 45.40
CA THR A 6 -31.70 27.55 44.93
C THR A 6 -31.33 26.29 44.14
N TRP A 7 -32.10 25.22 44.29
CA TRP A 7 -32.01 23.97 43.54
C TRP A 7 -32.18 24.17 42.03
N ILE A 8 -33.07 25.09 41.60
CA ILE A 8 -33.26 25.39 40.16
C ILE A 8 -31.99 26.04 39.59
N PHE A 9 -31.37 26.94 40.35
CA PHE A 9 -30.11 27.57 39.94
C PHE A 9 -28.94 26.58 39.94
N LYS A 10 -28.95 25.60 40.86
CA LYS A 10 -27.94 24.55 40.92
C LYS A 10 -28.07 23.57 39.75
N MET A 11 -29.29 23.11 39.44
CA MET A 11 -29.56 22.26 38.28
C MET A 11 -29.21 22.98 36.96
N ALA A 12 -29.60 24.24 36.81
CA ALA A 12 -29.24 25.03 35.63
C ALA A 12 -27.73 25.32 35.51
N LYS A 13 -26.97 25.20 36.60
CA LYS A 13 -25.50 25.33 36.58
C LYS A 13 -24.84 24.01 36.18
N GLU A 14 -25.34 22.88 36.68
CA GLU A 14 -24.88 21.54 36.32
C GLU A 14 -25.14 21.25 34.83
N GLU A 15 -26.33 21.57 34.30
CA GLU A 15 -26.64 21.45 32.87
C GLU A 15 -25.73 22.33 32.00
N LYS A 16 -25.40 23.54 32.45
CA LYS A 16 -24.49 24.43 31.73
C LYS A 16 -23.05 23.89 31.71
N GLU A 17 -22.57 23.32 32.81
CA GLU A 17 -21.25 22.71 32.87
C GLU A 17 -21.15 21.46 31.98
N GLU A 18 -22.25 20.70 31.84
CA GLU A 18 -22.33 19.55 30.93
C GLU A 18 -22.35 19.97 29.46
N ILE A 19 -23.09 21.04 29.12
CA ILE A 19 -23.11 21.60 27.76
C ILE A 19 -21.73 22.13 27.37
N VAL A 20 -21.04 22.85 28.28
CA VAL A 20 -19.70 23.40 28.03
C VAL A 20 -18.68 22.28 27.77
N LYS A 21 -18.69 21.22 28.60
CA LYS A 21 -17.82 20.05 28.37
C LYS A 21 -18.11 19.37 27.03
N LYS A 22 -19.38 19.24 26.67
CA LYS A 22 -19.78 18.63 25.41
C LYS A 22 -19.34 19.45 24.19
N THR A 23 -19.35 20.79 24.30
CA THR A 23 -18.83 21.68 23.25
C THR A 23 -17.30 21.61 23.13
N GLU A 24 -16.58 21.53 24.26
CA GLU A 24 -15.11 21.38 24.26
C GLU A 24 -14.69 20.03 23.66
N GLU A 25 -15.40 18.94 23.98
CA GLU A 25 -15.16 17.62 23.36
C GLU A 25 -15.44 17.61 21.86
N THR A 26 -16.47 18.31 21.37
CA THR A 26 -16.73 18.40 19.92
C THR A 26 -15.69 19.23 19.18
N GLU A 27 -15.17 20.31 19.78
CA GLU A 27 -14.12 21.13 19.18
C GLU A 27 -12.79 20.38 19.08
N GLU A 28 -12.44 19.56 20.08
CA GLU A 28 -11.24 18.70 20.02
C GLU A 28 -11.32 17.61 18.94
N ILE A 29 -12.53 17.08 18.66
CA ILE A 29 -12.75 16.10 17.58
C ILE A 29 -12.56 16.78 16.22
N GLU A 30 -13.14 17.96 16.03
CA GLU A 30 -12.99 18.73 14.79
C GLU A 30 -11.53 19.15 14.54
N GLU A 31 -10.76 19.50 15.58
CA GLU A 31 -9.33 19.80 15.43
C GLU A 31 -8.48 18.60 15.01
N LYS A 32 -8.81 17.39 15.49
CA LYS A 32 -8.14 16.14 15.06
C LYS A 32 -8.48 15.75 13.63
N GLU A 33 -9.65 16.17 13.13
CA GLU A 33 -10.10 15.91 11.76
C GLU A 33 -9.62 16.96 10.73
N LYS A 34 -9.04 18.10 11.15
CA LYS A 34 -8.52 19.15 10.23
C LYS A 34 -7.45 18.69 9.23
N GLY A 35 -6.91 17.48 9.37
CA GLY A 35 -5.98 16.86 8.41
C GLY A 35 -6.57 15.72 7.56
N ALA A 36 -7.82 15.34 7.77
CA ALA A 36 -8.49 14.26 7.06
C ALA A 36 -9.51 14.83 6.07
N GLU A 37 -9.30 14.58 4.78
CA GLU A 37 -10.34 14.83 3.79
C GLU A 37 -11.48 13.83 4.04
N ALA A 38 -12.69 14.34 4.30
CA ALA A 38 -13.88 13.51 4.41
C ALA A 38 -14.20 12.92 3.03
N ALA A 39 -13.79 11.67 2.80
CA ALA A 39 -14.10 10.90 1.59
C ALA A 39 -15.24 9.92 1.86
N GLU A 40 -16.17 9.79 0.92
CA GLU A 40 -17.21 8.77 1.01
C GLU A 40 -16.59 7.37 0.86
N ILE A 41 -16.90 6.46 1.79
CA ILE A 41 -16.34 5.09 1.81
C ILE A 41 -16.61 4.36 0.49
N SER A 42 -17.79 4.57 -0.10
CA SER A 42 -18.20 3.92 -1.35
C SER A 42 -17.30 4.33 -2.53
N GLU A 43 -16.98 5.62 -2.63
CA GLU A 43 -16.12 6.18 -3.66
C GLU A 43 -14.66 5.75 -3.47
N GLU A 44 -14.15 5.82 -2.24
CA GLU A 44 -12.76 5.44 -1.94
C GLU A 44 -12.52 3.94 -2.15
N MET A 45 -13.47 3.08 -1.74
CA MET A 45 -13.36 1.64 -2.00
C MET A 45 -13.34 1.32 -3.50
N LYS A 46 -14.18 1.98 -4.31
CA LYS A 46 -14.19 1.80 -5.76
C LYS A 46 -12.87 2.23 -6.38
N LYS A 47 -12.34 3.37 -5.97
CA LYS A 47 -11.06 3.91 -6.46
C LYS A 47 -9.90 2.99 -6.10
N ALA A 48 -9.77 2.63 -4.81
CA ALA A 48 -8.72 1.73 -4.34
C ALA A 48 -8.76 0.36 -5.04
N TYR A 49 -9.97 -0.18 -5.28
CA TYR A 49 -10.13 -1.42 -6.02
C TYR A 49 -9.64 -1.31 -7.47
N ILE A 50 -10.03 -0.24 -8.17
CA ILE A 50 -9.65 -0.02 -9.57
C ILE A 50 -8.13 0.20 -9.68
N ASP A 51 -7.53 1.00 -8.79
CA ASP A 51 -6.09 1.28 -8.79
C ASP A 51 -5.27 0.00 -8.57
N TYR A 52 -5.68 -0.83 -7.61
CA TYR A 52 -5.03 -2.11 -7.38
C TYR A 52 -5.22 -3.05 -8.58
N ALA A 53 -6.45 -3.21 -9.06
CA ALA A 53 -6.77 -4.10 -10.19
C ALA A 53 -5.96 -3.72 -11.44
N MET A 54 -5.92 -2.43 -11.78
CA MET A 54 -5.16 -1.92 -12.92
C MET A 54 -3.65 -2.19 -12.75
N SER A 55 -3.10 -1.95 -11.56
CA SER A 55 -1.69 -2.23 -11.28
C SER A 55 -1.34 -3.71 -11.47
N VAL A 56 -2.23 -4.62 -11.08
CA VAL A 56 -2.03 -6.07 -11.21
C VAL A 56 -2.08 -6.49 -12.67
N ILE A 57 -3.05 -5.99 -13.44
CA ILE A 57 -3.23 -6.35 -14.86
C ILE A 57 -1.99 -5.93 -15.66
N VAL A 58 -1.57 -4.68 -15.52
CA VAL A 58 -0.50 -4.09 -16.34
C VAL A 58 0.89 -4.51 -15.86
N SER A 59 1.14 -4.52 -14.55
CA SER A 59 2.51 -4.63 -14.01
C SER A 59 2.86 -6.00 -13.44
N ARG A 60 1.96 -6.99 -13.52
CA ARG A 60 2.21 -8.32 -12.92
C ARG A 60 1.67 -9.48 -13.75
N ALA A 61 0.39 -9.42 -14.14
CA ALA A 61 -0.32 -10.58 -14.65
C ALA A 61 -0.07 -10.83 -16.15
N LEU A 62 -0.23 -9.79 -16.97
CA LEU A 62 -0.13 -9.90 -18.42
C LEU A 62 1.29 -9.62 -18.93
N PRO A 63 1.77 -10.39 -19.93
CA PRO A 63 3.02 -10.07 -20.62
C PRO A 63 2.85 -8.87 -21.54
N ALA A 64 3.96 -8.19 -21.86
CA ALA A 64 3.94 -7.15 -22.89
C ALA A 64 3.86 -7.80 -24.28
N ALA A 65 3.16 -7.17 -25.22
CA ALA A 65 2.97 -7.70 -26.57
C ALA A 65 4.26 -7.71 -27.41
N GLU A 66 5.20 -6.82 -27.10
CA GLU A 66 6.43 -6.60 -27.86
C GLU A 66 7.44 -7.73 -27.68
N ASP A 67 7.63 -8.18 -26.43
CA ASP A 67 8.63 -9.19 -26.06
C ASP A 67 8.01 -10.48 -25.48
N GLY A 68 6.71 -10.49 -25.18
CA GLY A 68 6.03 -11.62 -24.56
C GLY A 68 6.44 -11.89 -23.11
N LEU A 69 7.23 -11.00 -22.48
CA LEU A 69 7.79 -11.21 -21.15
C LEU A 69 6.98 -10.52 -20.06
N LYS A 70 6.84 -11.20 -18.92
CA LYS A 70 6.34 -10.59 -17.69
C LYS A 70 7.39 -9.64 -17.10
N PRO A 71 6.99 -8.60 -16.34
CA PRO A 71 7.94 -7.65 -15.75
C PRO A 71 9.05 -8.27 -14.90
N VAL A 72 8.77 -9.35 -14.15
CA VAL A 72 9.78 -10.11 -13.39
C VAL A 72 10.86 -10.69 -14.30
N GLN A 73 10.44 -11.37 -15.38
CA GLN A 73 11.33 -12.06 -16.30
C GLN A 73 12.26 -11.05 -17.01
N ARG A 74 11.70 -9.92 -17.45
CA ARG A 74 12.47 -8.83 -18.06
C ARG A 74 13.56 -8.29 -17.14
N ARG A 75 13.23 -8.06 -15.86
CA ARG A 75 14.20 -7.58 -14.85
C ARG A 75 15.32 -8.59 -14.63
N ILE A 76 15.01 -9.89 -14.54
CA ILE A 76 16.01 -10.95 -14.39
C ILE A 76 16.98 -10.96 -15.57
N LEU A 77 16.47 -11.01 -16.79
CA LEU A 77 17.30 -11.03 -18.00
C LEU A 77 18.14 -9.75 -18.14
N TYR A 78 17.57 -8.59 -17.79
CA TYR A 78 18.30 -7.34 -17.78
C TYR A 78 19.45 -7.34 -16.76
N THR A 79 19.21 -7.80 -15.52
CA THR A 79 20.28 -7.96 -14.52
C THR A 79 21.37 -8.92 -14.99
N MET A 80 21.00 -10.05 -15.61
CA MET A 80 21.96 -11.00 -16.15
C MET A 80 22.83 -10.39 -17.26
N ASN A 81 22.23 -9.54 -18.10
CA ASN A 81 22.94 -8.79 -19.13
C ASN A 81 23.89 -7.75 -18.51
N GLU A 82 23.48 -6.98 -17.50
CA GLU A 82 24.36 -6.05 -16.78
C GLU A 82 25.55 -6.74 -16.10
N LEU A 83 25.33 -7.95 -15.57
CA LEU A 83 26.38 -8.78 -14.98
C LEU A 83 27.30 -9.44 -16.02
N GLY A 84 27.02 -9.27 -17.31
CA GLY A 84 27.80 -9.86 -18.40
C GLY A 84 27.70 -11.38 -18.47
N LEU A 85 26.59 -11.96 -18.01
CA LEU A 85 26.37 -13.41 -18.01
C LEU A 85 26.00 -13.88 -19.42
N LYS A 86 27.01 -14.22 -20.20
CA LYS A 86 26.84 -14.81 -21.54
C LYS A 86 26.68 -16.32 -21.45
N SER A 87 26.03 -16.91 -22.45
CA SER A 87 25.86 -18.37 -22.57
C SER A 87 27.19 -19.14 -22.60
N SER A 88 28.24 -18.52 -23.15
CA SER A 88 29.60 -19.10 -23.20
C SER A 88 30.40 -18.92 -21.90
N GLY A 89 29.86 -18.22 -20.90
CA GLY A 89 30.54 -17.88 -19.65
C GLY A 89 30.40 -18.96 -18.57
N GLN A 90 31.12 -18.78 -17.46
CA GLN A 90 30.98 -19.65 -16.29
C GLN A 90 29.64 -19.39 -15.58
N THR A 91 29.01 -20.47 -15.09
CA THR A 91 27.78 -20.37 -14.29
C THR A 91 28.04 -19.61 -12.98
N ARG A 92 27.02 -18.86 -12.55
CA ARG A 92 27.03 -18.10 -11.29
C ARG A 92 25.92 -18.60 -10.38
N LYS A 93 26.10 -18.40 -9.06
CA LYS A 93 25.10 -18.79 -8.06
C LYS A 93 23.81 -17.99 -8.27
N CYS A 94 22.67 -18.67 -8.24
CA CYS A 94 21.35 -18.03 -8.40
C CYS A 94 21.12 -16.92 -7.37
N ALA A 95 21.57 -17.11 -6.13
CA ALA A 95 21.47 -16.11 -5.06
C ALA A 95 22.07 -14.75 -5.43
N ARG A 96 23.13 -14.73 -6.26
CA ARG A 96 23.72 -13.47 -6.74
C ARG A 96 22.81 -12.75 -7.72
N ILE A 97 22.24 -13.47 -8.68
CA ILE A 97 21.33 -12.91 -9.70
C ILE A 97 20.05 -12.40 -9.03
N VAL A 98 19.49 -13.18 -8.09
CA VAL A 98 18.30 -12.79 -7.32
C VAL A 98 18.60 -11.56 -6.47
N GLY A 99 19.70 -11.55 -5.71
CA GLY A 99 20.09 -10.42 -4.87
C GLY A 99 20.28 -9.12 -5.66
N ASP A 100 21.00 -9.16 -6.79
CA ASP A 100 21.22 -7.99 -7.63
C ASP A 100 19.93 -7.49 -8.29
N THR A 101 19.03 -8.41 -8.68
CA THR A 101 17.73 -8.05 -9.25
C THR A 101 16.83 -7.36 -8.23
N LEU A 102 16.84 -7.82 -6.98
CA LEU A 102 16.07 -7.22 -5.89
C LEU A 102 16.59 -5.82 -5.55
N GLY A 103 17.91 -5.69 -5.38
CA GLY A 103 18.53 -4.43 -4.98
C GLY A 103 18.36 -3.31 -6.00
N LYS A 104 18.28 -3.63 -7.29
CA LYS A 104 18.22 -2.63 -8.36
C LYS A 104 16.84 -2.44 -8.98
N TYR A 105 16.09 -3.53 -9.23
CA TYR A 105 14.97 -3.50 -10.17
C TYR A 105 13.66 -4.11 -9.63
N HIS A 106 13.71 -4.89 -8.55
CA HIS A 106 12.54 -5.64 -8.07
C HIS A 106 12.32 -5.44 -6.56
N PRO A 107 11.54 -4.42 -6.14
CA PRO A 107 11.33 -4.09 -4.72
C PRO A 107 10.27 -4.98 -4.06
N HIS A 108 10.29 -6.28 -4.34
CA HIS A 108 9.36 -7.27 -3.78
C HIS A 108 10.13 -8.51 -3.29
N GLY A 109 9.42 -9.56 -2.87
CA GLY A 109 10.05 -10.76 -2.31
C GLY A 109 11.01 -11.47 -3.27
N ASP A 110 12.05 -12.07 -2.70
CA ASP A 110 13.07 -12.87 -3.38
C ASP A 110 12.48 -14.15 -4.00
N MET A 111 11.51 -14.77 -3.34
CA MET A 111 10.85 -15.99 -3.84
C MET A 111 10.24 -15.78 -5.23
N ALA A 112 9.58 -14.66 -5.48
CA ALA A 112 8.96 -14.39 -6.77
C ALA A 112 9.98 -14.32 -7.92
N VAL A 113 11.18 -13.80 -7.63
CA VAL A 113 12.28 -13.71 -8.60
C VAL A 113 12.91 -15.09 -8.81
N TYR A 114 13.15 -15.83 -7.73
CA TYR A 114 13.74 -17.16 -7.80
C TYR A 114 12.84 -18.16 -8.53
N ASP A 115 11.54 -18.19 -8.23
CA ASP A 115 10.57 -19.07 -8.88
C ASP A 115 10.47 -18.79 -10.38
N ALA A 116 10.48 -17.51 -10.76
CA ALA A 116 10.49 -17.13 -12.17
C ALA A 116 11.78 -17.56 -12.88
N LEU A 117 12.93 -17.40 -12.22
CA LEU A 117 14.23 -17.84 -12.74
C LEU A 117 14.25 -19.36 -12.97
N VAL A 118 13.77 -20.14 -12.00
CA VAL A 118 13.71 -21.60 -12.08
C VAL A 118 12.76 -22.02 -13.21
N ARG A 119 11.56 -21.43 -13.31
CA ARG A 119 10.62 -21.75 -14.40
C ARG A 119 11.18 -21.45 -15.79
N MET A 120 11.89 -20.33 -15.96
CA MET A 120 12.52 -20.01 -17.25
C MET A 120 13.64 -20.99 -17.64
N ALA A 121 14.23 -21.69 -16.68
CA ALA A 121 15.30 -22.64 -16.93
C ALA A 121 14.81 -24.08 -17.17
N GLN A 122 13.53 -24.38 -16.90
CA GLN A 122 12.94 -25.70 -17.11
C GLN A 122 12.57 -25.87 -18.59
N ASP A 123 13.04 -26.96 -19.19
CA ASP A 123 12.76 -27.34 -20.58
C ASP A 123 11.36 -27.93 -20.78
N PHE A 124 10.73 -28.42 -19.70
CA PHE A 124 9.40 -29.04 -19.71
C PHE A 124 8.25 -28.12 -19.27
N SER A 125 8.51 -26.83 -19.00
CA SER A 125 7.52 -25.87 -18.50
C SER A 125 6.80 -25.09 -19.60
#